data_AF-A0A957R6F8-F1
#
_entry.id   AF-A0A957R6F8-F1
#
_cell.length_a   1.000
_cell.length_b   1.000
_cell.length_c   1.000
_cell.angle_alpha   90.00
_cell.angle_beta   90.00
_cell.angle_gamma   90.00
#
_symmetry.space_group_name_H-M   'P 1'
#
loop_
_entity.id
_entity.type
_entity.pdbx_description
1 polymer ?
#
loop_
_entity_poly.entity_id
_entity_poly.type
_entity_poly.pdbx_seq_one_letter_code
_entity_poly.pdbx_strand_id
1 'polypeptide(L)'
;ERLGIEPVVHYDTAGSARDLAAKPQPHTAAIASELAAETYGLEILARDIQDEPGNYTRFFVLSREDRPYEAGSRCKTSMILTTRHVPGALHAVLGELAKRQLNLTKLESRPRRNRPWHYYFFVDFEGHEDEPDVREAMLAILKHASFVKVLGSFKAAQYNLVSK
;
A
#
# COMPACT_ATOMS: atom_id res chain seq x y z
N GLU A 1 4.62 -1.09 -31.59
CA GLU A 1 3.55 -1.87 -32.25
C GLU A 1 4.05 -3.28 -32.51
N ARG A 2 3.69 -4.27 -31.67
CA ARG A 2 4.35 -5.59 -31.68
C ARG A 2 3.45 -6.76 -32.11
N LEU A 3 2.14 -6.53 -32.23
CA LEU A 3 1.15 -7.58 -32.59
C LEU A 3 0.12 -7.13 -33.65
N GLY A 4 0.22 -5.90 -34.17
CA GLY A 4 -0.80 -5.35 -35.08
C GLY A 4 -2.19 -5.19 -34.45
N ILE A 5 -2.26 -5.10 -33.12
CA ILE A 5 -3.51 -4.94 -32.36
C ILE A 5 -3.68 -3.47 -32.00
N GLU A 6 -4.90 -2.95 -32.18
CA GLU A 6 -5.29 -1.60 -31.79
C GLU A 6 -5.77 -1.57 -30.32
N PRO A 7 -5.17 -0.76 -29.45
CA PRO A 7 -5.65 -0.63 -28.07
C PRO A 7 -6.92 0.23 -28.01
N VAL A 8 -7.98 -0.32 -27.45
CA VAL A 8 -9.24 0.39 -27.21
C VAL A 8 -9.40 0.67 -25.71
N VAL A 9 -9.60 1.94 -25.36
CA VAL A 9 -9.82 2.35 -23.96
C VAL A 9 -11.17 1.85 -23.47
N HIS A 10 -11.20 1.35 -22.24
CA HIS A 10 -12.40 0.86 -21.59
C HIS A 10 -12.45 1.32 -20.13
N TYR A 11 -13.62 1.18 -19.48
CA TYR A 11 -13.84 1.72 -18.14
C TYR A 11 -12.98 1.05 -17.05
N ASP A 12 -12.91 -0.27 -17.06
CA ASP A 12 -12.05 -1.06 -16.17
C ASP A 12 -11.74 -2.44 -16.81
N THR A 13 -10.74 -3.14 -16.27
CA THR A 13 -10.24 -4.41 -16.83
C THR A 13 -11.25 -5.56 -16.74
N ALA A 14 -11.99 -5.68 -15.64
CA ALA A 14 -13.00 -6.73 -15.47
C ALA A 14 -14.24 -6.45 -16.33
N GLY A 15 -14.63 -5.17 -16.45
CA GLY A 15 -15.70 -4.68 -17.32
C GLY A 15 -15.44 -4.97 -18.79
N SER A 16 -14.18 -4.83 -19.26
CA SER A 16 -13.80 -5.23 -20.62
C SER A 16 -14.08 -6.71 -20.90
N ALA A 17 -13.75 -7.60 -19.94
CA ALA A 17 -14.02 -9.02 -20.05
C ALA A 17 -15.54 -9.31 -20.02
N ARG A 18 -16.27 -8.71 -19.08
CA ARG A 18 -17.73 -8.84 -19.00
C ARG A 18 -18.42 -8.45 -20.30
N ASP A 19 -18.07 -7.30 -20.86
CA ASP A 19 -18.74 -6.74 -22.02
C ASP A 19 -18.43 -7.53 -23.29
N LEU A 20 -17.20 -8.04 -23.43
CA LEU A 20 -16.82 -8.97 -24.49
C LEU A 20 -17.58 -10.30 -24.39
N ALA A 21 -17.76 -10.84 -23.18
CA ALA A 21 -18.52 -12.06 -22.96
C ALA A 21 -20.02 -11.87 -23.28
N ALA A 22 -20.59 -10.72 -22.90
CA ALA A 22 -22.00 -10.40 -23.14
C ALA A 22 -22.29 -10.09 -24.62
N LYS A 23 -21.34 -9.49 -25.34
CA LYS A 23 -21.45 -9.15 -26.76
C LYS A 23 -20.17 -9.52 -27.50
N PRO A 24 -20.00 -10.80 -27.87
CA PRO A 24 -18.82 -11.26 -28.58
C PRO A 24 -18.63 -10.50 -29.89
N GLN A 25 -17.44 -9.95 -30.07
CA GLN A 25 -17.06 -9.24 -31.29
C GLN A 25 -15.86 -9.97 -31.92
N PRO A 26 -15.93 -10.29 -33.24
CA PRO A 26 -14.78 -10.85 -33.94
C PRO A 26 -13.55 -9.96 -33.79
N HIS A 27 -12.37 -10.58 -33.78
CA HIS A 27 -11.07 -9.88 -33.69
C HIS A 27 -10.91 -8.97 -32.48
N THR A 28 -11.67 -9.20 -31.42
CA THR A 28 -11.63 -8.42 -30.18
C THR A 28 -11.20 -9.31 -29.03
N ALA A 29 -10.30 -8.81 -28.19
CA ALA A 29 -9.85 -9.46 -26.96
C ALA A 29 -9.84 -8.47 -25.80
N ALA A 30 -9.89 -8.97 -24.57
CA ALA A 30 -9.82 -8.16 -23.36
C ALA A 30 -8.54 -8.47 -22.57
N ILE A 31 -7.93 -7.42 -22.01
CA ILE A 31 -6.85 -7.56 -21.01
C ILE A 31 -7.50 -7.48 -19.63
N ALA A 32 -7.53 -8.60 -18.93
CA ALA A 32 -8.17 -8.74 -17.62
C ALA A 32 -7.43 -9.76 -16.74
N SER A 33 -7.85 -9.88 -15.47
CA SER A 33 -7.34 -10.92 -14.58
C SER A 33 -7.85 -12.31 -14.98
N GLU A 34 -7.11 -13.36 -14.60
CA GLU A 34 -7.56 -14.75 -14.81
C GLU A 34 -8.92 -15.02 -14.14
N LEU A 35 -9.14 -14.43 -12.96
CA LEU A 35 -10.42 -14.50 -12.25
C LEU A 35 -11.57 -13.94 -13.10
N ALA A 36 -11.36 -12.86 -13.86
CA ALA A 36 -12.40 -12.32 -14.72
C ALA A 36 -12.71 -13.26 -15.89
N ALA A 37 -11.70 -13.91 -16.47
CA ALA A 37 -11.91 -14.91 -17.51
C ALA A 37 -12.72 -16.11 -16.99
N GLU A 38 -12.40 -16.63 -15.80
CA GLU A 38 -13.19 -17.67 -15.13
C GLU A 38 -14.64 -17.22 -14.87
N THR A 39 -14.79 -16.03 -14.26
CA THR A 39 -16.11 -15.49 -13.88
C THR A 39 -17.05 -15.32 -15.07
N TYR A 40 -16.52 -14.91 -16.23
CA TYR A 40 -17.32 -14.64 -17.43
C TYR A 40 -17.24 -15.74 -18.50
N GLY A 41 -16.57 -16.86 -18.22
CA GLY A 41 -16.46 -18.00 -19.13
C GLY A 41 -15.69 -17.70 -20.42
N LEU A 42 -14.65 -16.84 -20.35
CA LEU A 42 -13.80 -16.50 -21.49
C LEU A 42 -12.56 -17.39 -21.56
N GLU A 43 -12.07 -17.61 -22.78
CA GLU A 43 -10.81 -18.29 -23.04
C GLU A 43 -9.61 -17.33 -22.86
N ILE A 44 -8.58 -17.80 -22.16
CA ILE A 44 -7.33 -17.04 -21.99
C ILE A 44 -6.39 -17.35 -23.16
N LEU A 45 -6.22 -16.40 -24.06
CA LEU A 45 -5.36 -16.52 -25.26
C LEU A 45 -3.86 -16.45 -24.94
N ALA A 46 -3.48 -15.66 -23.93
CA ALA A 46 -2.10 -15.47 -23.50
C ALA A 46 -2.05 -15.09 -22.02
N ARG A 47 -1.02 -15.57 -21.31
CA ARG A 47 -0.74 -15.26 -19.90
C ARG A 47 0.49 -14.40 -19.80
N ASP A 48 0.63 -13.73 -18.66
CA ASP A 48 1.81 -12.96 -18.29
C ASP A 48 2.22 -11.92 -19.37
N ILE A 49 1.23 -11.25 -19.95
CA ILE A 49 1.42 -10.28 -21.05
C ILE A 49 1.88 -8.89 -20.57
N GLN A 50 2.03 -8.70 -19.26
CA GLN A 50 2.56 -7.47 -18.68
C GLN A 50 4.04 -7.27 -19.04
N ASP A 51 4.43 -6.02 -19.24
CA ASP A 51 5.83 -5.68 -19.52
C ASP A 51 6.73 -5.88 -18.29
N GLU A 52 6.21 -5.62 -17.09
CA GLU A 52 6.94 -5.70 -15.82
C GLU A 52 6.39 -6.83 -14.92
N PRO A 53 7.14 -7.94 -14.74
CA PRO A 53 6.74 -9.04 -13.87
C PRO A 53 6.61 -8.64 -12.38
N GLY A 54 7.33 -7.60 -11.94
CA GLY A 54 7.32 -7.11 -10.57
C GLY A 54 6.16 -6.16 -10.21
N ASN A 55 5.07 -6.17 -10.97
CA ASN A 55 3.92 -5.32 -10.70
C ASN A 55 3.05 -5.87 -9.56
N TYR A 56 3.22 -5.32 -8.35
CA TYR A 56 2.45 -5.70 -7.17
C TYR A 56 1.58 -4.55 -6.66
N THR A 57 0.38 -4.89 -6.20
CA THR A 57 -0.50 -3.96 -5.49
C THR A 57 -0.58 -4.34 -4.01
N ARG A 58 -0.23 -3.39 -3.13
CA ARG A 58 -0.34 -3.56 -1.68
C ARG A 58 -1.74 -3.15 -1.22
N PHE A 59 -2.44 -4.06 -0.55
CA PHE A 59 -3.75 -3.80 0.06
C PHE A 59 -3.66 -3.75 1.59
N PHE A 60 -4.61 -3.03 2.21
CA PHE A 60 -4.88 -3.10 3.64
C PHE A 60 -6.22 -3.78 3.87
N VAL A 61 -6.27 -4.69 4.85
CA VAL A 61 -7.52 -5.23 5.38
C VAL A 61 -7.90 -4.37 6.58
N LEU A 62 -9.07 -3.74 6.52
CA LEU A 62 -9.53 -2.82 7.56
C LEU A 62 -10.53 -3.52 8.48
N SER A 63 -10.43 -3.20 9.78
CA SER A 63 -11.35 -3.66 10.82
C SER A 63 -11.72 -2.49 11.72
N ARG A 64 -12.88 -2.58 12.39
CA ARG A 64 -13.23 -1.66 13.49
C ARG A 64 -12.66 -2.12 14.84
N GLU A 65 -12.36 -3.40 14.94
CA GLU A 65 -11.84 -4.05 16.15
C GLU A 65 -10.35 -4.36 15.97
N ASP A 66 -9.60 -4.19 17.05
CA ASP A 66 -8.19 -4.56 17.12
C ASP A 66 -8.04 -6.07 17.18
N ARG A 67 -6.97 -6.58 16.58
CA ARG A 67 -6.60 -7.99 16.70
C ARG A 67 -5.60 -8.17 17.83
N PRO A 68 -5.67 -9.27 18.59
CA PRO A 68 -4.70 -9.55 19.63
C PRO A 68 -3.28 -9.67 19.03
N TYR A 69 -2.32 -9.06 19.71
CA TYR A 69 -0.91 -9.15 19.35
C TYR A 69 -0.37 -10.57 19.62
N GLU A 70 0.20 -11.18 18.58
CA GLU A 70 0.97 -12.41 18.70
C GLU A 70 2.45 -12.05 18.93
N ALA A 71 2.94 -12.22 20.16
CA ALA A 71 4.33 -11.92 20.50
C ALA A 71 5.33 -12.64 19.58
N GLY A 72 6.31 -11.91 19.05
CA GLY A 72 7.31 -12.43 18.10
C GLY A 72 6.83 -12.50 16.65
N SER A 73 5.58 -12.14 16.35
CA SER A 73 5.13 -12.00 14.97
C SER A 73 5.77 -10.78 14.30
N ARG A 74 6.11 -10.90 13.01
CA ARG A 74 6.59 -9.76 12.22
C ARG A 74 5.42 -8.81 11.96
N CYS A 75 5.46 -7.63 12.57
CA CYS A 75 4.42 -6.63 12.46
C CYS A 75 4.92 -5.36 11.78
N LYS A 76 3.98 -4.54 11.34
CA LYS A 76 4.18 -3.16 10.95
C LYS A 76 3.17 -2.28 11.69
N THR A 77 3.57 -1.05 11.96
CA THR A 77 2.69 -0.02 12.50
C THR A 77 2.57 1.11 11.49
N SER A 78 1.33 1.52 11.19
CA SER A 78 1.03 2.64 10.31
C SER A 78 0.52 3.83 11.11
N MET A 79 1.03 5.03 10.82
CA MET A 79 0.58 6.27 11.44
C MET A 79 0.54 7.43 10.46
N ILE A 80 -0.30 8.41 10.79
CA ILE A 80 -0.33 9.73 10.16
C ILE A 80 0.18 10.73 11.19
N LEU A 81 1.12 11.57 10.79
CA LEU A 81 1.60 12.65 11.65
C LEU A 81 1.75 13.98 10.91
N THR A 82 1.76 15.08 11.66
CA THR A 82 2.12 16.41 11.16
C THR A 82 3.12 17.05 12.10
N THR A 83 4.15 17.66 11.53
CA THR A 83 5.16 18.44 12.26
C THR A 83 4.94 19.93 12.08
N ARG A 84 5.67 20.74 12.86
CA ARG A 84 5.79 22.17 12.58
C ARG A 84 6.54 22.37 11.26
N HIS A 85 6.18 23.41 10.49
CA HIS A 85 6.87 23.73 9.25
C HIS A 85 8.16 24.53 9.54
N VAL A 86 9.15 23.85 10.13
CA VAL A 86 10.47 24.41 10.45
C VAL A 86 11.57 23.39 10.12
N PRO A 87 12.81 23.83 9.82
CA PRO A 87 13.91 22.93 9.55
C PRO A 87 14.12 21.91 10.68
N GLY A 88 14.42 20.66 10.32
CA GLY A 88 14.70 19.58 11.27
C GLY A 88 13.47 18.96 11.95
N ALA A 89 12.26 19.49 11.77
CA ALA A 89 11.08 18.99 12.48
C ALA A 89 10.74 17.53 12.13
N LEU A 90 10.81 17.14 10.85
CA LEU A 90 10.63 15.75 10.44
C LEU A 90 11.81 14.88 10.91
N HIS A 91 13.03 15.38 10.83
CA HIS A 91 14.22 14.68 11.31
C HIS A 91 14.11 14.32 12.80
N ALA A 92 13.61 15.23 13.64
CA ALA A 92 13.39 14.95 15.06
C ALA A 92 12.42 13.79 15.28
N VAL A 93 11.33 13.73 14.52
CA VAL A 93 10.37 12.62 14.55
C VAL A 93 11.00 11.31 14.09
N LEU A 94 11.67 11.29 12.93
CA LEU A 94 12.31 10.08 12.40
C LEU A 94 13.48 9.62 13.30
N GLY A 95 14.14 10.56 13.99
CA GLY A 95 15.19 10.27 14.96
C GLY A 95 14.69 9.45 16.15
N GLU A 96 13.43 9.59 16.59
CA GLU A 96 12.87 8.77 17.67
C GLU A 96 12.69 7.29 17.27
N LEU A 97 12.44 7.03 15.99
CA LEU A 97 12.44 5.67 15.43
C LEU A 97 13.88 5.14 15.31
N ALA A 98 14.79 5.96 14.77
CA ALA A 98 16.18 5.57 14.54
C ALA A 98 16.93 5.22 15.84
N LYS A 99 16.72 5.97 16.93
CA LYS A 99 17.30 5.70 18.26
C LYS A 99 16.99 4.30 18.79
N ARG A 100 15.88 3.72 18.33
CA ARG A 100 15.38 2.39 18.73
C ARG A 100 15.50 1.36 17.61
N GLN A 101 16.26 1.68 16.56
CA GLN A 101 16.49 0.82 15.40
C GLN A 101 15.19 0.33 14.72
N LEU A 102 14.12 1.14 14.78
CA LEU A 102 12.85 0.83 14.13
C LEU A 102 12.94 1.19 12.65
N ASN A 103 12.87 0.17 11.80
CA ASN A 103 13.05 0.31 10.37
C ASN A 103 11.79 0.90 9.69
N LEU A 104 11.98 1.95 8.90
CA LEU A 104 10.92 2.59 8.12
C LEU A 104 10.67 1.81 6.83
N THR A 105 9.40 1.53 6.54
CA THR A 105 8.98 0.83 5.30
C THR A 105 8.09 1.66 4.39
N LYS A 106 7.61 2.81 4.87
CA LYS A 106 6.93 3.83 4.06
C LYS A 106 7.11 5.19 4.71
N LEU A 107 7.43 6.20 3.90
CA LEU A 107 7.37 7.61 4.29
C LEU A 107 6.85 8.42 3.11
N GLU A 108 5.66 8.98 3.24
CA GLU A 108 5.02 9.73 2.17
C GLU A 108 4.43 11.03 2.70
N SER A 109 4.72 12.15 2.03
CA SER A 109 4.17 13.45 2.38
C SER A 109 2.97 13.81 1.49
N ARG A 110 1.94 14.40 2.11
CA ARG A 110 0.76 14.93 1.41
C ARG A 110 0.45 16.33 1.95
N PRO A 111 0.26 17.35 1.09
CA PRO A 111 -0.06 18.70 1.55
C PRO A 111 -1.44 18.73 2.23
N ARG A 112 -1.56 19.47 3.33
CA ARG A 112 -2.85 19.68 4.02
C ARG A 112 -3.70 20.65 3.22
N ARG A 113 -4.90 20.23 2.82
CA ARG A 113 -5.83 21.05 2.02
C ARG A 113 -6.14 22.42 2.64
N ASN A 114 -6.21 22.50 3.98
CA ASN A 114 -6.68 23.70 4.69
C ASN A 114 -5.55 24.55 5.30
N ARG A 115 -4.28 24.15 5.14
CA ARG A 115 -3.13 24.90 5.68
C ARG A 115 -1.94 24.77 4.72
N PRO A 116 -1.66 25.80 3.89
CA PRO A 116 -0.47 25.82 3.04
C PRO A 116 0.80 25.49 3.83
N TRP A 117 1.73 24.77 3.21
CA TRP A 117 3.04 24.41 3.79
C TRP A 117 2.99 23.47 5.01
N HIS A 118 1.82 23.02 5.42
CA HIS A 118 1.70 21.93 6.38
C HIS A 118 1.43 20.61 5.66
N TYR A 119 2.06 19.54 6.14
CA TYR A 119 1.99 18.22 5.51
C TYR A 119 1.46 17.17 6.49
N TYR A 120 0.69 16.24 5.95
CA TYR A 120 0.52 14.92 6.55
C TYR A 120 1.67 14.03 6.08
N PHE A 121 2.29 13.34 7.01
CA PHE A 121 3.24 12.28 6.74
C PHE A 121 2.58 10.95 7.06
N PHE A 122 2.47 10.09 6.06
CA PHE A 122 2.07 8.70 6.22
C PHE A 122 3.35 7.89 6.43
N VAL A 123 3.42 7.23 7.58
CA VAL A 123 4.61 6.53 8.04
C VAL A 123 4.24 5.09 8.36
N ASP A 124 4.93 4.15 7.75
CA ASP A 124 4.91 2.74 8.16
C ASP A 124 6.30 2.34 8.63
N PHE A 125 6.39 1.63 9.75
CA PHE A 125 7.64 1.08 10.26
C PHE A 125 7.42 -0.32 10.84
N GLU A 126 8.51 -1.08 10.98
CA GLU A 126 8.47 -2.44 11.54
C GLU A 126 8.27 -2.42 13.06
N GLY A 127 7.46 -3.36 13.56
CA GLY A 127 7.10 -3.51 14.97
C GLY A 127 5.61 -3.29 15.26
N HIS A 128 5.15 -3.83 16.39
CA HIS A 128 3.80 -3.70 16.93
C HIS A 128 3.72 -2.68 18.08
N GLU A 129 2.60 -2.00 18.27
CA GLU A 129 2.42 -0.99 19.34
C GLU A 129 2.54 -1.51 20.78
N ASP A 130 2.43 -2.83 20.94
CA ASP A 130 2.63 -3.52 22.22
C ASP A 130 4.08 -3.87 22.52
N GLU A 131 4.98 -3.73 21.56
CA GLU A 131 6.41 -3.88 21.79
C GLU A 131 6.95 -2.65 22.54
N PRO A 132 7.78 -2.83 23.59
CA PRO A 132 8.28 -1.72 24.41
C PRO A 132 8.95 -0.60 23.60
N ASP A 133 9.86 -0.96 22.67
CA ASP A 133 10.58 0.00 21.85
C ASP A 133 9.64 0.81 20.94
N VAL A 134 8.65 0.15 20.34
CA VAL A 134 7.66 0.82 19.49
C VAL A 134 6.82 1.78 20.32
N ARG A 135 6.30 1.32 21.47
CA ARG A 135 5.49 2.14 22.37
C ARG A 135 6.24 3.39 22.82
N GLU A 136 7.49 3.23 23.24
CA GLU A 136 8.34 4.33 23.63
C GLU A 136 8.62 5.30 22.48
N ALA A 137 8.87 4.79 21.27
CA ALA A 137 9.07 5.63 20.09
C ALA A 137 7.83 6.48 19.80
N MET A 138 6.64 5.87 19.81
CA MET A 138 5.38 6.57 19.57
C MET A 138 5.14 7.67 20.61
N LEU A 139 5.39 7.39 21.90
CA LEU A 139 5.28 8.39 22.97
C LEU A 139 6.29 9.52 22.80
N ALA A 140 7.53 9.22 22.37
CA ALA A 140 8.54 10.24 22.12
C ALA A 140 8.20 11.13 20.91
N ILE A 141 7.62 10.55 19.85
CA ILE A 141 7.17 11.28 18.65
C ILE A 141 6.12 12.35 19.01
N LEU A 142 5.24 12.08 19.98
CA LEU A 142 4.23 13.05 20.44
C LEU A 142 4.84 14.39 20.91
N LYS A 143 6.10 14.41 21.34
CA LYS A 143 6.80 15.63 21.76
C LYS A 143 7.20 16.52 20.60
N HIS A 144 7.38 15.95 19.41
CA HIS A 144 7.88 16.63 18.21
C HIS A 144 6.78 16.85 17.16
N ALA A 145 5.72 16.05 17.21
CA ALA A 145 4.59 16.13 16.31
C ALA A 145 3.47 17.04 16.86
N SER A 146 2.88 17.83 15.98
CA SER A 146 1.69 18.65 16.27
C SER A 146 0.37 17.88 16.13
N PHE A 147 0.42 16.72 15.50
CA PHE A 147 -0.69 15.80 15.32
C PHE A 147 -0.12 14.40 15.07
N VAL A 148 -0.71 13.39 15.71
CA VAL A 148 -0.43 11.98 15.45
C VAL A 148 -1.75 11.23 15.47
N LYS A 149 -1.92 10.31 14.51
CA LYS A 149 -2.98 9.33 14.49
C LYS A 149 -2.38 7.97 14.13
N VAL A 150 -2.41 7.04 15.07
CA VAL A 150 -2.10 5.64 14.79
C VAL A 150 -3.25 5.05 13.98
N LEU A 151 -2.94 4.37 12.88
CA LEU A 151 -3.92 3.69 12.02
C LEU A 151 -4.06 2.20 12.38
N GLY A 152 -3.08 1.66 13.07
CA GLY A 152 -3.07 0.30 13.60
C GLY A 152 -1.70 -0.37 13.45
N SER A 153 -1.48 -1.39 14.28
CA SER A 153 -0.40 -2.36 14.12
C SER A 153 -0.96 -3.67 13.57
N PHE A 154 -0.29 -4.23 12.58
CA PHE A 154 -0.78 -5.40 11.84
C PHE A 154 0.36 -6.32 11.43
N LYS A 155 0.05 -7.60 11.26
CA LYS A 155 1.00 -8.60 10.76
C LYS A 155 1.52 -8.20 9.38
N ALA A 156 2.83 -8.21 9.20
CA ALA A 156 3.47 -7.92 7.94
C ALA A 156 3.15 -9.03 6.93
N ALA A 157 2.84 -8.64 5.69
CA ALA A 157 2.75 -9.61 4.59
C ALA A 157 4.11 -10.30 4.40
N GLN A 158 4.09 -11.63 4.29
CA GLN A 158 5.25 -12.40 3.90
C GLN A 158 5.31 -12.45 2.39
N TYR A 159 6.32 -11.82 1.81
CA TYR A 159 6.61 -11.96 0.40
C TYR A 159 7.72 -12.99 0.27
N ASN A 160 7.39 -14.17 -0.25
CA ASN A 160 8.42 -14.98 -0.88
C ASN A 160 8.72 -14.26 -2.20
N LEU A 161 9.78 -13.44 -2.20
CA LEU A 161 10.41 -13.08 -3.46
C LEU A 161 10.77 -14.43 -4.10
N VAL A 162 10.07 -14.78 -5.17
CA VAL A 162 10.49 -15.91 -5.99
C VAL A 162 11.82 -15.46 -6.58
N SER A 163 12.91 -15.83 -5.92
CA SER A 163 14.25 -15.74 -6.47
C SER A 163 14.18 -16.48 -7.80
N LYS A 164 14.34 -15.76 -8.90
CA LYS A 164 14.62 -16.39 -10.19
C LYS A 164 15.92 -17.18 -10.10
#